data_AF-T1CI42-F1
#
_entry.id   AF-T1CI42-F1
#
_cell.length_a   1.000
_cell.length_b   1.000
_cell.length_c   1.000
_cell.angle_alpha   90.00
_cell.angle_beta   90.00
_cell.angle_gamma   90.00
#
_symmetry.space_group_name_H-M   'P 1'
#
loop_
_entity.id
_entity.type
_entity.pdbx_description
1 polymer ?
#
loop_
_entity_poly.entity_id
_entity_poly.type
_entity_poly.pdbx_seq_one_letter_code
_entity_poly.pdbx_strand_id
1 'polypeptide(L)'
;TASNIAASFTFLDCAVQLSGSICALATPFTADGALDLEACARLIDYQLAGGTQALVVAGSTGEAHMLTESEWGRLLAFALE
;
A
#
# COMPACT_ATOMS: atom_id res chain seq x y z
N THR A 1 -49.69 12.12 6.99
CA THR A 1 -49.29 10.84 6.36
C THR A 1 -48.20 11.07 5.32
N ALA A 2 -47.09 11.71 5.70
CA ALA A 2 -45.95 11.96 4.81
C ALA A 2 -44.66 12.09 5.63
N SER A 3 -44.43 11.15 6.53
CA SER A 3 -43.22 11.03 7.33
C SER A 3 -43.08 9.54 7.57
N ASN A 4 -42.06 8.88 6.99
CA ASN A 4 -41.46 7.61 7.47
C ASN A 4 -40.72 6.77 6.40
N ILE A 5 -40.38 7.26 5.20
CA ILE A 5 -39.61 6.43 4.24
C ILE A 5 -38.41 7.17 3.65
N ALA A 6 -37.66 7.90 4.49
CA ALA A 6 -36.40 8.52 4.06
C ALA A 6 -35.29 8.40 5.12
N ALA A 7 -35.43 7.51 6.10
CA ALA A 7 -34.39 7.28 7.09
C ALA A 7 -34.11 5.78 7.19
N SER A 8 -32.82 5.45 7.27
CA SER A 8 -32.23 4.14 7.55
C SER A 8 -32.12 3.12 6.41
N PHE A 9 -31.52 3.54 5.29
CA PHE A 9 -30.37 2.79 4.79
C PHE A 9 -29.12 3.44 5.38
N THR A 10 -28.73 3.04 6.59
CA THR A 10 -27.38 3.30 7.08
C THR A 10 -26.46 2.42 6.22
N PHE A 11 -25.87 3.02 5.19
CA PHE A 11 -24.59 2.53 4.70
C PHE A 11 -23.70 2.44 5.93
N LEU A 12 -23.34 1.22 6.35
CA LEU A 12 -22.24 1.06 7.29
C LEU A 12 -21.08 1.82 6.67
N ASP A 13 -20.65 2.89 7.33
CA ASP A 13 -19.32 3.46 7.13
C ASP A 13 -18.33 2.34 7.43
N CYS A 14 -17.99 1.57 6.40
CA CYS A 14 -16.80 0.73 6.36
C CYS A 14 -15.61 1.65 6.09
N ALA A 15 -15.48 2.71 6.89
CA ALA A 15 -14.31 3.57 6.85
C ALA A 15 -13.20 2.76 7.50
N VAL A 16 -12.26 2.26 6.68
CA VAL A 16 -11.01 1.71 7.19
C VAL A 16 -10.33 2.81 7.99
N GLN A 17 -10.29 2.68 9.31
CA GLN A 17 -9.62 3.64 10.17
C GLN A 17 -8.10 3.40 10.11
N LEU A 18 -7.46 4.02 9.13
CA LEU A 18 -6.00 4.10 9.05
C LEU A 18 -5.50 5.10 10.10
N SER A 19 -4.68 4.62 11.04
CA SER A 19 -4.08 5.46 12.08
C SER A 19 -2.69 4.94 12.46
N GLY A 20 -1.86 5.82 13.00
CA GLY A 20 -0.47 5.52 13.31
C GLY A 20 0.51 5.92 12.19
N SER A 21 1.72 5.39 12.27
CA SER A 21 2.78 5.55 11.27
C SER A 21 2.50 4.65 10.08
N ILE A 22 2.44 5.25 8.88
CA ILE A 22 2.23 4.54 7.61
C ILE A 22 3.39 4.91 6.69
N CYS A 23 4.32 3.98 6.48
CA CYS A 23 5.54 4.27 5.74
C CYS A 23 5.32 4.11 4.23
N ALA A 24 5.61 5.15 3.45
CA ALA A 24 5.73 5.05 2.00
C ALA A 24 7.11 4.49 1.63
N LEU A 25 7.12 3.30 1.02
CA LEU A 25 8.36 2.63 0.64
C LEU A 25 8.87 3.14 -0.70
N ALA A 26 10.19 3.32 -0.80
CA ALA A 26 10.87 3.40 -2.09
C ALA A 26 10.82 2.03 -2.79
N THR A 27 10.86 2.01 -4.12
CA THR A 27 10.97 0.75 -4.87
C THR A 27 12.45 0.48 -5.17
N PRO A 28 13.07 -0.56 -4.58
CA PRO A 28 14.47 -0.84 -4.85
C PRO A 28 14.66 -1.41 -6.24
N PHE A 29 15.71 -0.95 -6.91
CA PHE A 29 16.18 -1.49 -8.18
C PHE A 29 17.64 -1.92 -8.05
N THR A 30 18.00 -2.95 -8.78
CA THR A 30 19.38 -3.39 -8.94
C THR A 30 20.15 -2.38 -9.79
N ALA A 31 21.49 -2.50 -9.82
CA ALA A 31 22.34 -1.59 -10.59
C ALA A 31 22.08 -1.66 -12.12
N ASP A 32 21.57 -2.79 -12.61
CA ASP A 32 21.13 -3.01 -13.99
C ASP A 32 19.68 -2.57 -14.24
N GLY A 33 18.99 -2.03 -13.22
CA GLY A 33 17.67 -1.44 -13.35
C GLY A 33 16.50 -2.42 -13.22
N ALA A 34 16.75 -3.68 -12.86
CA ALA A 34 15.69 -4.63 -12.57
C ALA A 34 15.12 -4.40 -11.15
N LEU A 35 13.88 -4.83 -10.91
CA LEU A 35 13.32 -4.82 -9.55
C LEU A 35 14.16 -5.67 -8.59
N ASP A 36 14.59 -5.07 -7.48
CA ASP A 36 15.30 -5.76 -6.40
C ASP A 36 14.30 -6.14 -5.29
N LEU A 37 13.65 -7.30 -5.47
CA LEU A 37 12.66 -7.82 -4.52
C LEU A 37 13.29 -8.24 -3.19
N GLU A 38 14.55 -8.68 -3.16
CA GLU A 38 15.23 -9.02 -1.91
C GLU A 38 15.48 -7.77 -1.07
N ALA A 39 15.88 -6.65 -1.69
CA ALA A 39 15.97 -5.37 -1.01
C ALA A 39 14.59 -4.87 -0.56
N CYS A 40 13.55 -5.09 -1.35
CA CYS A 40 12.18 -4.77 -0.98
C CYS A 40 11.76 -5.51 0.30
N ALA A 41 12.01 -6.83 0.39
CA ALA A 41 11.76 -7.61 1.60
C ALA A 41 12.49 -7.05 2.82
N ARG A 42 13.79 -6.73 2.69
CA ARG A 42 14.55 -6.13 3.80
C ARG A 42 13.97 -4.79 4.26
N LEU A 43 13.46 -3.96 3.34
CA LEU A 43 12.79 -2.71 3.70
C LEU A 43 11.47 -2.96 4.42
N ILE A 44 10.67 -3.91 3.94
CA ILE A 44 9.41 -4.31 4.59
C ILE A 44 9.70 -4.79 6.01
N ASP A 45 10.63 -5.75 6.18
CA ASP A 45 11.04 -6.28 7.48
C ASP A 45 11.51 -5.18 8.43
N TYR A 46 12.28 -4.21 7.92
CA TYR A 46 12.75 -3.08 8.71
C TYR A 46 11.58 -2.21 9.22
N GLN A 47 10.61 -1.90 8.36
CA GLN A 47 9.44 -1.11 8.79
C GLN A 47 8.53 -1.88 9.76
N LEU A 48 8.35 -3.18 9.54
CA LEU A 48 7.61 -4.06 10.44
C LEU A 48 8.26 -4.12 11.82
N ALA A 49 9.59 -4.32 11.87
CA ALA A 49 10.37 -4.28 13.12
C ALA A 49 10.32 -2.90 13.80
N GLY A 50 10.22 -1.83 13.00
CA GLY A 50 10.02 -0.46 13.48
C GLY A 50 8.61 -0.16 13.99
N GLY A 51 7.67 -1.12 13.87
CA GLY A 51 6.31 -0.99 14.37
C GLY A 51 5.46 -0.03 13.54
N THR A 52 5.64 0.04 12.22
CA THR A 52 4.69 0.73 11.34
C THR A 52 3.32 0.05 11.37
N GLN A 53 2.23 0.81 11.23
CA GLN A 53 0.87 0.29 11.22
C GLN A 53 0.40 -0.10 9.82
N ALA A 54 1.02 0.46 8.77
CA ALA A 54 0.76 0.10 7.38
C ALA A 54 1.92 0.54 6.47
N LEU A 55 1.94 -0.02 5.26
CA LEU A 55 2.90 0.31 4.20
C LEU A 55 2.16 0.86 2.99
N VAL A 56 2.75 1.87 2.35
CA VAL A 56 2.35 2.32 1.01
C VAL A 56 3.42 1.86 0.04
N VAL A 57 3.05 0.88 -0.79
CA VAL A 57 3.90 0.29 -1.83
C VAL A 57 3.48 0.83 -3.19
N ALA A 58 4.44 1.06 -4.09
CA ALA A 58 4.18 1.65 -5.41
C ALA A 58 3.41 2.98 -5.31
N GLY A 59 3.76 3.82 -4.34
CA GLY A 59 3.33 5.22 -4.27
C GLY A 59 4.22 6.14 -5.11
N SER A 60 4.05 7.46 -4.99
CA SER A 60 4.98 8.42 -5.62
C SER A 60 6.41 8.27 -5.08
N THR A 61 6.55 8.03 -3.77
CA THR A 61 7.83 7.69 -3.11
C THR A 61 8.42 6.39 -3.62
N GLY A 62 7.57 5.43 -3.98
CA GLY A 62 7.97 4.16 -4.62
C GLY A 62 8.08 4.25 -6.14
N GLU A 63 8.24 5.47 -6.66
CA GLU A 63 8.50 5.72 -8.08
C GLU A 63 7.49 5.08 -9.03
N ALA A 64 6.21 4.99 -8.65
CA ALA A 64 5.22 4.21 -9.40
C ALA A 64 5.03 4.62 -10.87
N HIS A 65 5.31 5.88 -11.20
CA HIS A 65 5.26 6.40 -12.57
C HIS A 65 6.40 5.88 -13.46
N MET A 66 7.45 5.29 -12.87
CA MET A 66 8.60 4.70 -13.55
C MET A 66 8.48 3.17 -13.66
N LEU A 67 7.48 2.56 -13.02
CA LEU A 67 7.24 1.12 -13.11
C LEU A 67 6.49 0.80 -14.40
N THR A 68 6.93 -0.25 -15.07
CA THR A 68 6.08 -0.93 -16.06
C THR A 68 4.90 -1.62 -15.37
N GLU A 69 3.84 -1.92 -16.11
CA GLU A 69 2.67 -2.64 -15.58
C GLU A 69 3.06 -4.00 -14.98
N SER A 70 4.00 -4.71 -15.62
CA SER A 70 4.50 -5.99 -15.11
C SER A 70 5.32 -5.85 -13.84
N GLU A 71 6.15 -4.81 -13.73
CA GLU A 71 6.91 -4.53 -12.51
C GLU A 71 6.00 -4.13 -11.37
N TRP A 72 5.03 -3.24 -11.64
CA TRP A 72 4.03 -2.82 -10.68
C TRP A 72 3.25 -4.02 -10.12
N GLY A 73 2.73 -4.89 -10.99
CA GLY A 73 2.00 -6.08 -10.57
C GLY A 73 2.86 -7.06 -9.77
N ARG A 74 4.12 -7.26 -10.19
CA ARG A 74 5.05 -8.15 -9.50
C ARG A 74 5.46 -7.61 -8.13
N LEU A 75 5.70 -6.31 -8.01
CA LEU A 75 6.04 -5.65 -6.75
C LEU A 75 4.88 -5.75 -5.76
N LEU A 76 3.64 -5.50 -6.20
CA LEU A 76 2.48 -5.62 -5.32
C LEU A 76 2.18 -7.05 -4.91
N ALA A 77 2.27 -8.01 -5.85
CA ALA A 77 2.12 -9.41 -5.51
C ALA A 77 3.14 -9.83 -4.45
N PHE A 78 4.41 -9.44 -4.64
CA PHE A 78 5.48 -9.72 -3.68
C PHE A 78 5.24 -9.09 -2.30
N ALA A 79 4.77 -7.85 -2.24
CA ALA A 79 4.55 -7.17 -0.96
C ALA A 79 3.31 -7.66 -0.17
N LEU A 80 2.45 -8.46 -0.80
CA LEU A 80 1.25 -9.03 -0.19
C LEU A 80 1.45 -10.47 0.32
N GLU A 81 2.54 -11.14 -0.07
CA GLU A 81 2.94 -12.47 0.39
C GLU A 81 3.63 -12.43 1.76
#